data_AF-N9M082-F1
#
_entry.id   AF-N9M082-F1
#
_cell.length_a   1.000
_cell.length_b   1.000
_cell.length_c   1.000
_cell.angle_alpha   90.00
_cell.angle_beta   90.00
_cell.angle_gamma   90.00
#
_symmetry.space_group_name_H-M   'P 1'
#
loop_
_entity.id
_entity.type
_entity.pdbx_description
1 polymer ?
#
loop_
_entity_poly.entity_id
_entity_poly.type
_entity_poly.pdbx_seq_one_letter_code
_entity_poly.pdbx_strand_id
1 'polypeptide(L)'
;MLNNNKNMIIGIAMIFFSGLALMLLLMKDEDSIAKAEHSSLDEQPVLIQQESQLPDPTPMLENEQKIAQQNQQIIQKRDDLYMQLADISNHLSQGRKPDLREVSRILEMQRQLVKVKVISVQEATATIQFLQKVLPEMEGELAREIKLIE
;
A
#
# COMPACT_ATOMS: atom_id res chain seq x y z
N MET A 1 -29.44 -14.71 43.73
CA MET A 1 -28.21 -15.50 43.59
C MET A 1 -27.35 -14.88 42.50
N LEU A 2 -26.05 -14.86 42.75
CA LEU A 2 -25.07 -13.90 42.25
C LEU A 2 -24.63 -14.16 40.79
N ASN A 3 -24.56 -13.06 40.06
CA ASN A 3 -23.85 -12.79 38.82
C ASN A 3 -22.50 -13.54 38.69
N ASN A 4 -22.29 -14.29 37.61
CA ASN A 4 -20.97 -14.74 37.15
C ASN A 4 -21.04 -15.10 35.66
N ASN A 5 -20.80 -14.12 34.77
CA ASN A 5 -20.20 -14.35 33.44
C ASN A 5 -19.95 -13.07 32.64
N LYS A 6 -19.47 -11.99 33.27
CA LYS A 6 -19.13 -10.75 32.57
C LYS A 6 -17.63 -10.50 32.40
N ASN A 7 -16.78 -11.39 32.91
CA ASN A 7 -15.33 -11.18 32.94
C ASN A 7 -14.52 -12.05 31.95
N MET A 8 -15.15 -12.97 31.21
CA MET A 8 -14.43 -13.84 30.26
C MET A 8 -14.22 -13.23 28.87
N ILE A 9 -14.85 -12.10 28.55
CA ILE A 9 -14.70 -11.45 27.22
C ILE A 9 -13.64 -10.32 27.24
N ILE A 10 -13.23 -9.86 28.42
CA ILE A 10 -12.31 -8.72 28.56
C ILE A 10 -10.82 -9.12 28.47
N GLY A 11 -10.50 -10.42 28.51
CA GLY A 11 -9.11 -10.90 28.42
C GLY A 11 -8.53 -10.95 26.99
N ILE A 12 -9.37 -11.03 25.95
CA ILE A 12 -8.91 -11.23 24.56
C ILE A 12 -8.69 -9.89 23.82
N ALA A 13 -9.31 -8.80 24.29
CA ALA A 13 -9.22 -7.49 23.63
C ALA A 13 -7.91 -6.72 23.93
N MET A 14 -7.12 -7.13 24.92
CA MET A 14 -5.92 -6.38 25.38
C MET A 14 -4.59 -6.89 24.82
N ILE A 15 -4.59 -7.86 23.88
CA ILE A 15 -3.33 -8.43 23.35
C ILE A 15 -2.86 -7.75 22.05
N PHE A 16 -3.75 -7.08 21.31
CA PHE A 16 -3.40 -6.53 19.99
C PHE A 16 -2.72 -5.15 20.00
N PHE A 17 -2.73 -4.40 21.11
CA PHE A 17 -2.05 -3.10 21.19
C PHE A 17 -0.58 -3.15 21.63
N SER A 18 -0.10 -4.29 22.15
CA SER A 18 1.24 -4.38 22.72
C SER A 18 2.37 -4.51 21.68
N GLY A 19 2.07 -4.98 20.46
CA GLY A 19 3.10 -5.19 19.42
C GLY A 19 3.62 -3.90 18.79
N LEU A 20 2.72 -2.93 18.53
CA LEU A 20 3.09 -1.68 17.87
C LEU A 20 3.97 -0.78 18.76
N ALA A 21 3.70 -0.77 20.07
CA ALA A 21 4.49 -0.01 21.04
C ALA A 21 5.92 -0.59 21.21
N LEU A 22 6.09 -1.91 21.10
CA LEU A 22 7.41 -2.54 21.16
C LEU A 22 8.25 -2.21 19.91
N MET A 23 7.61 -2.11 18.74
CA MET A 23 8.29 -1.76 17.48
C MET A 23 8.79 -0.31 17.46
N LEU A 24 8.02 0.62 18.03
CA LEU A 24 8.43 2.04 18.14
C LEU A 24 9.58 2.25 19.15
N LEU A 25 9.67 1.39 20.17
CA LEU A 25 10.70 1.51 21.21
C LEU A 25 12.08 0.98 20.76
N LEU A 26 12.12 0.16 19.70
CA LEU A 26 13.34 -0.36 19.08
C LEU A 26 13.97 0.59 18.04
N MET A 27 13.31 1.68 17.67
CA MET A 27 13.83 2.66 16.68
C MET A 27 14.35 3.95 17.32
N LYS A 28 14.71 3.92 18.60
CA LYS A 28 15.17 5.12 19.32
C LYS A 28 16.45 4.86 20.10
N ASP A 29 17.57 5.12 19.41
CA ASP A 29 18.92 5.56 19.84
C ASP A 29 19.88 5.17 18.70
N GLU A 30 20.86 5.92 18.22
CA GLU A 30 21.55 7.18 18.54
C GLU A 30 22.14 7.65 17.17
N ASP A 31 22.17 8.93 16.83
CA ASP A 31 23.41 9.70 16.97
C ASP A 31 23.11 11.19 17.17
N SER A 32 23.65 11.69 18.28
CA SER A 32 23.89 13.11 18.55
C SER A 32 25.22 13.53 17.91
N ILE A 33 25.55 14.84 18.02
CA ILE A 33 26.85 15.50 17.71
C ILE A 33 26.87 16.08 16.27
N ALA A 34 27.12 17.37 15.99
CA ALA A 34 27.65 18.48 16.77
C ALA A 34 27.12 19.83 16.26
N LYS A 35 26.99 20.73 17.23
CA LYS A 35 27.09 22.18 17.14
C LYS A 35 28.27 22.65 16.27
N ALA A 36 28.00 23.55 15.34
CA ALA A 36 28.96 24.54 14.84
C ALA A 36 28.20 25.85 14.55
N GLU A 37 28.16 26.74 15.54
CA GLU A 37 28.24 28.17 15.25
C GLU A 37 29.67 28.46 14.80
N HIS A 38 29.86 29.28 13.76
CA HIS A 38 30.75 30.44 13.74
C HIS A 38 30.77 31.12 12.34
N SER A 39 30.68 32.44 12.39
CA SER A 39 31.19 33.44 11.43
C SER A 39 30.32 33.93 10.28
N SER A 40 29.80 35.12 10.53
CA SER A 40 29.42 36.21 9.64
C SER A 40 30.58 36.71 8.74
N LEU A 41 30.17 37.39 7.66
CA LEU A 41 30.79 38.53 6.93
C LEU A 41 30.89 38.32 5.41
N ASP A 42 29.90 38.92 4.74
CA ASP A 42 30.03 39.98 3.74
C ASP A 42 30.59 39.74 2.32
N GLU A 43 29.99 40.50 1.42
CA GLU A 43 30.41 40.87 0.05
C GLU A 43 30.31 39.83 -1.10
N GLN A 44 29.16 39.87 -1.79
CA GLN A 44 29.15 40.04 -3.27
C GLN A 44 29.73 41.43 -3.60
N PRO A 45 30.29 41.72 -4.81
CA PRO A 45 29.94 41.11 -6.10
C PRO A 45 31.11 40.90 -7.08
N VAL A 46 31.11 39.81 -7.85
CA VAL A 46 31.84 39.80 -9.13
C VAL A 46 30.92 39.28 -10.22
N LEU A 47 30.48 40.24 -11.02
CA LEU A 47 29.89 40.11 -12.34
C LEU A 47 30.82 39.28 -13.24
N ILE A 48 30.45 38.03 -13.53
CA ILE A 48 30.93 37.33 -14.73
C ILE A 48 29.68 36.89 -15.49
N GLN A 49 29.42 37.60 -16.59
CA GLN A 49 28.56 37.13 -17.67
C GLN A 49 29.12 35.78 -18.14
N GLN A 50 28.34 34.73 -17.97
CA GLN A 50 28.48 33.53 -18.76
C GLN A 50 27.09 33.14 -19.24
N GLU A 51 26.71 33.72 -20.38
CA GLU A 51 25.65 33.24 -21.24
C GLU A 51 26.09 31.87 -21.78
N SER A 52 26.07 30.86 -20.92
CA SER A 52 26.09 29.45 -21.32
C SER A 52 24.63 29.04 -21.43
N GLN A 53 24.16 28.94 -22.66
CA GLN A 53 22.95 28.21 -23.06
C GLN A 53 22.57 27.14 -22.03
N LEU A 54 21.52 27.42 -21.26
CA LEU A 54 20.78 26.38 -20.57
C LEU A 54 20.31 25.40 -21.64
N PRO A 55 20.62 24.09 -21.54
CA PRO A 55 19.83 23.12 -22.27
C PRO A 55 18.39 23.32 -21.82
N ASP A 56 17.49 23.49 -22.79
CA ASP A 56 16.06 23.64 -22.60
C ASP A 56 15.58 22.62 -21.53
N PRO A 57 15.06 23.05 -20.36
CA PRO A 57 14.65 22.14 -19.28
C PRO A 57 13.35 21.38 -19.60
N THR A 58 12.72 21.73 -20.73
CA THR A 58 11.42 21.22 -21.17
C THR A 58 11.29 19.69 -21.24
N PRO A 59 12.26 18.88 -21.75
CA PRO A 59 12.09 17.43 -21.85
C PRO A 59 12.20 16.72 -20.49
N MET A 60 12.87 17.32 -19.50
CA MET A 60 12.98 16.72 -18.17
C MET A 60 11.67 16.89 -17.39
N LEU A 61 11.06 18.08 -17.46
CA LEU A 61 9.77 18.37 -16.82
C LEU A 61 8.61 17.56 -17.41
N GLU A 62 8.57 17.36 -18.73
CA GLU A 62 7.55 16.51 -19.36
C GLU A 62 7.66 15.04 -18.91
N ASN A 63 8.88 14.53 -18.75
CA ASN A 63 9.10 13.15 -18.33
C ASN A 63 8.75 12.95 -16.85
N GLU A 64 9.11 13.90 -15.98
CA GLU A 64 8.73 13.89 -14.57
C GLU A 64 7.22 13.97 -14.38
N GLN A 65 6.55 14.85 -15.13
CA GLN A 65 5.08 14.98 -15.10
C GLN A 65 4.40 13.69 -15.57
N LYS A 66 4.93 13.04 -16.61
CA LYS A 66 4.40 11.75 -17.11
C LYS A 66 4.57 10.62 -16.10
N ILE A 67 5.71 10.55 -15.42
CA ILE A 67 5.95 9.56 -14.35
C ILE A 67 4.99 9.81 -13.17
N ALA A 68 4.79 11.06 -12.76
CA ALA A 68 3.87 11.42 -11.70
C ALA A 68 2.42 11.02 -12.04
N GLN A 69 1.97 11.31 -13.27
CA GLN A 69 0.64 10.91 -13.74
C GLN A 69 0.46 9.39 -13.78
N GLN A 70 1.47 8.66 -14.26
CA GLN A 70 1.44 7.20 -14.27
C GLN A 70 1.34 6.62 -12.86
N ASN A 71 2.13 7.14 -11.92
CA ASN A 71 2.08 6.71 -10.52
C ASN A 71 0.70 6.98 -9.91
N GLN A 72 0.11 8.14 -10.19
CA GLN A 72 -1.23 8.47 -9.72
C GLN A 72 -2.29 7.51 -10.25
N GLN A 73 -2.21 7.11 -11.52
CA GLN A 73 -3.12 6.12 -12.11
C GLN A 73 -2.99 4.73 -11.46
N ILE A 74 -1.77 4.32 -11.09
CA ILE A 74 -1.57 3.03 -10.42
C ILE A 74 -2.18 3.06 -9.02
N ILE A 75 -2.03 4.17 -8.28
CA ILE A 75 -2.65 4.34 -6.97
C ILE A 75 -4.18 4.29 -7.08
N GLN A 76 -4.77 4.97 -8.06
CA GLN A 76 -6.22 4.93 -8.30
C GLN A 76 -6.71 3.49 -8.56
N LYS A 77 -6.01 2.73 -9.39
CA LYS A 77 -6.37 1.31 -9.64
C LYS A 77 -6.31 0.45 -8.38
N ARG A 78 -5.36 0.72 -7.48
CA ARG A 78 -5.28 0.02 -6.19
C ARG A 78 -6.48 0.38 -5.29
N ASP A 79 -6.84 1.65 -5.23
CA ASP A 79 -7.97 2.09 -4.41
C ASP A 79 -9.29 1.51 -4.97
N ASP A 80 -9.45 1.48 -6.30
CA ASP A 80 -10.55 0.81 -6.99
C ASP A 80 -10.60 -0.70 -6.70
N LEU A 81 -9.44 -1.36 -6.61
CA LEU A 81 -9.37 -2.79 -6.23
C LEU A 81 -9.95 -3.00 -4.84
N TYR A 82 -9.53 -2.22 -3.86
CA TYR A 82 -10.00 -2.38 -2.49
C TYR A 82 -11.50 -2.11 -2.36
N MET A 83 -12.01 -1.11 -3.09
CA MET A 83 -13.45 -0.82 -3.10
C MET A 83 -14.26 -1.97 -3.71
N GLN A 84 -13.78 -2.58 -4.80
CA GLN A 84 -14.41 -3.75 -5.41
C GLN A 84 -14.34 -5.00 -4.52
N LEU A 85 -13.22 -5.25 -3.85
CA LEU A 85 -13.09 -6.35 -2.88
C LEU A 85 -14.02 -6.16 -1.67
N ALA A 86 -14.21 -4.92 -1.22
CA ALA A 86 -15.17 -4.60 -0.17
C ALA A 86 -16.61 -4.90 -0.60
N ASP A 87 -16.97 -4.61 -1.86
CA ASP A 87 -18.31 -4.92 -2.38
C ASP A 87 -18.55 -6.44 -2.48
N ILE A 88 -17.55 -7.20 -2.96
CA ILE A 88 -17.60 -8.68 -2.91
C ILE A 88 -17.80 -9.16 -1.48
N SER A 89 -17.01 -8.65 -0.52
CA SER A 89 -17.11 -9.04 0.88
C SER A 89 -18.49 -8.74 1.46
N ASN A 90 -19.05 -7.57 1.13
CA ASN A 90 -20.40 -7.18 1.51
C ASN A 90 -21.45 -8.13 0.95
N HIS A 91 -21.39 -8.46 -0.35
CA HIS A 91 -22.28 -9.46 -0.95
C HIS A 91 -22.22 -10.80 -0.22
N LEU A 92 -21.01 -11.31 0.00
CA LEU A 92 -20.78 -12.58 0.69
C LEU A 92 -21.33 -12.57 2.13
N SER A 93 -21.11 -11.47 2.87
CA SER A 93 -21.62 -11.30 4.25
C SER A 93 -23.15 -11.34 4.33
N GLN A 94 -23.83 -10.97 3.25
CA GLN A 94 -25.28 -11.00 3.13
C GLN A 94 -25.79 -12.33 2.56
N GLY A 95 -24.91 -13.33 2.41
CA GLY A 95 -25.21 -14.63 1.82
C GLY A 95 -25.46 -14.59 0.31
N ARG A 96 -25.13 -13.47 -0.36
CA ARG A 96 -25.22 -13.35 -1.83
C ARG A 96 -23.92 -13.78 -2.47
N LYS A 97 -24.03 -14.45 -3.62
CA LYS A 97 -22.88 -14.75 -4.45
C LYS A 97 -22.55 -13.55 -5.35
N PRO A 98 -21.27 -13.13 -5.42
CA PRO A 98 -20.81 -12.12 -6.38
C PRO A 98 -20.83 -12.67 -7.82
N ASP A 99 -20.81 -11.79 -8.81
CA ASP A 99 -20.65 -12.18 -10.22
C ASP A 99 -19.22 -12.72 -10.44
N LEU A 100 -19.11 -13.97 -10.90
CA LEU A 100 -17.82 -14.63 -11.14
C LEU A 100 -16.99 -13.90 -12.21
N ARG A 101 -17.63 -13.26 -13.19
CA ARG A 101 -16.93 -12.47 -14.22
C ARG A 101 -16.30 -11.22 -13.62
N GLU A 102 -16.95 -10.63 -12.62
CA GLU A 102 -16.41 -9.50 -11.89
C GLU A 102 -15.22 -9.92 -11.03
N VAL A 103 -15.35 -11.04 -10.31
CA VAL A 103 -14.24 -11.63 -9.55
C VAL A 103 -13.02 -11.87 -10.45
N SER A 104 -13.20 -12.44 -11.65
CA SER A 104 -12.09 -12.62 -12.60
C SER A 104 -11.43 -11.30 -13.02
N ARG A 105 -12.20 -10.23 -13.27
CA ARG A 105 -11.65 -8.91 -13.61
C ARG A 105 -10.85 -8.30 -12.44
N ILE A 106 -11.34 -8.49 -11.22
CA ILE A 106 -10.66 -8.03 -10.00
C ILE A 106 -9.34 -8.77 -9.81
N LEU A 107 -9.31 -10.08 -10.05
CA LEU A 107 -8.07 -10.88 -9.99
C LEU A 107 -7.04 -10.44 -11.03
N GLU A 108 -7.47 -10.15 -12.26
CA GLU A 108 -6.60 -9.59 -13.30
C GLU A 108 -5.97 -8.26 -12.84
N MET A 109 -6.81 -7.35 -12.32
CA MET A 109 -6.34 -6.05 -11.84
C MET A 109 -5.37 -6.21 -10.67
N GLN A 110 -5.65 -7.09 -9.71
CA GLN A 110 -4.76 -7.40 -8.60
C GLN A 110 -3.41 -7.91 -9.11
N ARG A 111 -3.39 -8.87 -10.06
CA ARG A 111 -2.16 -9.38 -10.65
C ARG A 111 -1.34 -8.28 -11.33
N GLN A 112 -1.99 -7.36 -12.05
CA GLN A 112 -1.30 -6.22 -12.66
C GLN A 112 -0.66 -5.30 -11.61
N LEU A 113 -1.34 -5.08 -10.48
CA LEU A 113 -0.84 -4.28 -9.36
C LEU A 113 0.31 -4.96 -8.62
N VAL A 114 0.30 -6.29 -8.53
CA VAL A 114 1.44 -7.09 -8.01
C VAL A 114 2.66 -6.95 -8.91
N LYS A 115 2.49 -7.03 -10.24
CA LYS A 115 3.60 -6.87 -11.20
C LYS A 115 4.35 -5.55 -11.05
N VAL A 116 3.64 -4.47 -10.71
CA VAL A 116 4.23 -3.14 -10.47
C VAL A 116 4.55 -2.89 -8.99
N LYS A 117 4.49 -3.92 -8.14
CA LYS A 117 4.83 -3.90 -6.70
C LYS A 117 4.02 -2.91 -5.86
N VAL A 118 2.83 -2.53 -6.30
CA VAL A 118 1.90 -1.70 -5.52
C VAL A 118 1.06 -2.54 -4.56
N ILE A 119 0.90 -3.83 -4.88
CA ILE A 119 0.34 -4.84 -3.98
C ILE A 119 1.39 -5.93 -3.79
N SER A 120 1.50 -6.45 -2.57
CA SER A 120 2.42 -7.54 -2.28
C SER A 120 1.86 -8.88 -2.78
N VAL A 121 2.75 -9.81 -3.14
CA VAL A 121 2.35 -11.20 -3.48
C VAL A 121 1.60 -11.83 -2.31
N GLN A 122 2.04 -11.58 -1.07
CA GLN A 122 1.41 -12.14 0.13
C GLN A 122 -0.03 -11.66 0.32
N GLU A 123 -0.28 -10.37 0.11
CA GLU A 123 -1.62 -9.79 0.21
C GLU A 123 -2.56 -10.32 -0.88
N ALA A 124 -2.07 -10.41 -2.12
CA ALA A 124 -2.81 -10.98 -3.22
C ALA A 124 -3.16 -12.46 -2.96
N THR A 125 -2.17 -13.26 -2.54
CA THR A 125 -2.39 -14.67 -2.17
C THR A 125 -3.40 -14.82 -1.03
N ALA A 126 -3.33 -13.99 0.01
CA ALA A 126 -4.30 -14.02 1.11
C ALA A 126 -5.73 -13.73 0.62
N THR A 127 -5.88 -12.77 -0.29
CA THR A 127 -7.17 -12.45 -0.92
C THR A 127 -7.70 -13.65 -1.71
N ILE A 128 -6.85 -14.28 -2.53
CA ILE A 128 -7.25 -15.45 -3.33
C ILE A 128 -7.62 -16.63 -2.42
N GLN A 129 -6.87 -16.89 -1.36
CA GLN A 129 -7.17 -17.94 -0.39
C GLN A 129 -8.48 -17.69 0.37
N PHE A 130 -8.80 -16.42 0.65
CA PHE A 130 -10.13 -16.07 1.17
C PHE A 130 -11.21 -16.42 0.16
N LEU A 131 -11.05 -15.99 -1.11
CA LEU A 131 -12.00 -16.28 -2.19
C LEU A 131 -12.20 -17.78 -2.39
N GLN A 132 -11.16 -18.61 -2.28
CA GLN A 132 -11.29 -20.07 -2.39
C GLN A 132 -12.22 -20.67 -1.34
N LYS A 133 -12.24 -20.10 -0.13
CA LYS A 133 -13.09 -20.58 0.97
C LYS A 133 -14.56 -20.19 0.79
N VAL A 134 -14.82 -19.05 0.17
CA VAL A 134 -16.16 -18.46 0.07
C VAL A 134 -16.79 -18.60 -1.32
N LEU A 135 -15.99 -18.92 -2.35
CA LEU A 135 -16.39 -19.17 -3.74
C LEU A 135 -15.78 -20.49 -4.26
N PRO A 136 -16.19 -21.64 -3.72
CA PRO A 136 -15.64 -22.94 -4.14
C PRO A 136 -15.86 -23.23 -5.64
N GLU A 137 -16.87 -22.63 -6.28
CA GLU A 137 -17.09 -22.74 -7.72
C GLU A 137 -15.91 -22.24 -8.59
N MET A 138 -15.06 -21.34 -8.07
CA MET A 138 -13.91 -20.79 -8.78
C MET A 138 -12.59 -21.40 -8.34
N GLU A 139 -12.58 -22.48 -7.55
CA GLU A 139 -11.36 -23.05 -6.94
C GLU A 139 -10.24 -23.27 -7.98
N GLY A 140 -10.59 -23.79 -9.15
CA GLY A 140 -9.66 -24.01 -10.25
C GLY A 140 -9.08 -22.72 -10.83
N GLU A 141 -9.89 -21.68 -11.07
CA GLU A 141 -9.40 -20.36 -11.50
C GLU A 141 -8.47 -19.76 -10.45
N LEU A 142 -8.91 -19.76 -9.19
CA LEU A 142 -8.21 -19.13 -8.07
C LEU A 142 -6.85 -19.81 -7.81
N ALA A 143 -6.80 -21.14 -7.87
CA ALA A 143 -5.54 -21.89 -7.74
C ALA A 143 -4.58 -21.61 -8.90
N ARG A 144 -5.08 -21.32 -10.11
CA ARG A 144 -4.24 -20.87 -11.23
C ARG A 144 -3.72 -19.45 -11.00
N GLU A 145 -4.54 -18.54 -10.47
CA GLU A 145 -4.11 -17.16 -10.22
C GLU A 145 -2.99 -17.06 -9.19
N ILE A 146 -2.99 -17.88 -8.12
CA ILE A 146 -1.86 -17.93 -7.17
C ILE A 146 -0.54 -18.18 -7.90
N LYS A 147 -0.52 -19.13 -8.85
CA LYS A 147 0.69 -19.45 -9.62
C LYS A 147 1.11 -18.35 -10.59
N LEU A 148 0.23 -17.40 -10.92
CA LEU A 148 0.50 -16.30 -11.84
C LEU A 148 1.03 -15.05 -11.13
N ILE A 149 0.88 -14.98 -9.81
CA ILE A 149 1.33 -13.86 -8.98
C ILE A 149 2.59 -14.17 -8.15
N GLU A 150 2.92 -15.45 -7.97
CA GLU A 150 4.19 -15.93 -7.41
C GLU A 150 5.37 -15.73 -8.37
#